data_AF-A0A3S3P6X6-F1
#
_entry.id   AF-A0A3S3P6X6-F1
#
_cell.length_a   1.000
_cell.length_b   1.000
_cell.length_c   1.000
_cell.angle_alpha   90.00
_cell.angle_beta   90.00
_cell.angle_gamma   90.00
#
_symmetry.space_group_name_H-M   'P 1'
#
loop_
_entity.id
_entity.type
_entity.pdbx_description
1 polymer ?
#
loop_
_entity_poly.entity_id
_entity_poly.type
_entity_poly.pdbx_seq_one_letter_code
_entity_poly.pdbx_strand_id
1 'polypeptide(L)'
;MGGQVLGGGVIVFVAVALWLVYLLPSWQSRHRYTSAERNAVRLNQALRVLAETAETPREVHLELTARTAHQQQKLARQVQAHKAQTDLAEAKARLEVARLEAARDRDLVNEQRAAALELARAERAAAIEVAKAERAAALEKTRAEQAAAVERAHAERAAAVARPELRRARARRRFRLATTIFAGLGLAAAVAGGIQVFLGAAPVLLVAGGVAVVLALVVLQRLARVAARATARPVAVAVERAPVVVQDFGAAAPAPRPTWTPRELPRPLVASAGSRAAAVVDEQLAREALRAAAREQVAREIAESQAPTPIEVARPAAVSPYTAMGYVDDAEIEDHVRQLLERRASGQ
;
A
#
# COMPACT_ATOMS: atom_id res chain seq x y z
N MET A 1 -2.45 28.76 -29.32
CA MET A 1 -2.25 28.71 -27.85
C MET A 1 -0.81 28.29 -27.60
N GLY A 2 0.08 29.17 -27.10
CA GLY A 2 1.50 28.82 -26.97
C GLY A 2 2.44 29.90 -26.44
N GLY A 3 2.03 30.70 -25.44
CA GLY A 3 2.85 31.82 -24.92
C GLY A 3 3.19 31.79 -23.44
N GLN A 4 2.72 30.82 -22.65
CA GLN A 4 2.70 30.95 -21.18
C GLN A 4 3.82 30.18 -20.45
N VAL A 5 4.62 29.37 -21.15
CA VAL A 5 5.62 28.49 -20.50
C VAL A 5 6.95 29.20 -20.22
N LEU A 6 7.30 30.26 -20.95
CA LEU A 6 8.53 31.04 -20.72
C LEU A 6 8.40 32.04 -19.56
N GLY A 7 7.20 32.56 -19.29
CA GLY A 7 6.98 33.51 -18.20
C GLY A 7 6.98 32.87 -16.80
N GLY A 8 6.49 31.64 -16.68
CA GLY A 8 6.40 30.94 -15.38
C GLY A 8 7.76 30.57 -14.78
N GLY A 9 8.71 30.13 -15.61
CA GLY A 9 10.05 29.76 -15.15
C GLY A 9 10.84 30.96 -14.60
N VAL A 10 10.70 32.13 -15.21
CA VAL A 10 11.37 33.36 -14.77
C VAL A 10 10.85 33.81 -13.41
N ILE A 11 9.54 33.74 -13.17
CA ILE A 11 8.95 34.12 -11.88
C ILE A 11 9.46 33.21 -10.74
N VAL A 12 9.55 31.90 -10.98
CA VAL A 12 10.09 30.95 -9.99
C VAL A 12 11.57 31.22 -9.73
N PHE A 13 12.36 31.50 -10.76
CA PHE A 13 13.78 31.82 -10.60
C PHE A 13 14.00 33.10 -9.79
N VAL A 14 13.20 34.14 -10.07
CA VAL A 14 13.24 35.41 -9.31
C VAL A 14 12.83 35.17 -7.85
N ALA A 15 11.80 34.37 -7.60
CA ALA A 15 11.37 34.04 -6.23
C ALA A 15 12.44 33.28 -5.44
N VAL A 16 13.10 32.29 -6.05
CA VAL A 16 14.20 31.53 -5.42
C VAL A 16 15.43 32.41 -5.17
N ALA A 17 15.77 33.29 -6.12
CA ALA A 17 16.87 34.24 -5.96
C ALA A 17 16.59 35.22 -4.82
N LEU A 18 15.37 35.76 -4.73
CA LEU A 18 14.96 36.66 -3.65
C LEU A 18 15.01 35.94 -2.29
N TRP A 19 14.58 34.68 -2.26
CA TRP A 19 14.63 33.85 -1.05
C TRP A 19 16.07 33.57 -0.60
N LEU A 20 16.99 33.25 -1.52
CA LEU A 20 18.42 33.09 -1.22
C LEU A 20 19.05 34.37 -0.68
N VAL A 21 18.74 35.52 -1.28
CA VAL A 21 19.23 36.83 -0.83
C VAL A 21 18.74 37.16 0.58
N TYR A 22 17.51 36.77 0.92
CA TYR A 22 16.98 36.94 2.28
C TYR A 22 17.56 35.94 3.29
N LEU A 23 17.76 34.68 2.90
CA LEU A 23 18.12 33.61 3.83
C LEU A 23 19.64 33.52 4.10
N LEU A 24 20.50 33.72 3.08
CA LEU A 24 21.96 33.64 3.25
C LEU A 24 22.49 34.54 4.37
N PRO A 25 22.11 35.83 4.46
CA PRO A 25 22.61 36.72 5.50
C PRO A 25 22.18 36.29 6.91
N SER A 26 20.99 35.72 7.03
CA SER A 26 20.41 35.32 8.33
C SER A 26 21.13 34.12 8.96
N TRP A 27 21.70 33.24 8.13
CA TRP A 27 22.44 32.07 8.60
C TRP A 27 23.91 32.40 8.90
N GLN A 28 24.48 33.30 8.09
CA GLN A 28 25.83 33.83 8.22
C GLN A 28 25.99 34.64 9.53
N SER A 29 24.96 35.38 9.97
CA SER A 29 25.03 36.12 11.24
C SER A 29 25.08 35.17 12.44
N ARG A 30 24.25 34.11 12.46
CA ARG A 30 24.22 33.12 13.55
C ARG A 30 25.53 32.35 13.72
N HIS A 31 26.23 32.04 12.63
CA HIS A 31 27.52 31.31 12.69
C HIS A 31 28.72 32.19 13.09
N ARG A 32 28.63 33.52 12.93
CA ARG A 32 29.71 34.43 13.34
C ARG A 32 29.75 34.67 14.85
N TYR A 33 28.61 34.54 15.54
CA TYR A 33 28.55 34.69 17.00
C TYR A 33 29.35 33.60 17.75
N THR A 34 29.28 32.34 17.31
CA THR A 34 29.97 31.22 17.99
C THR A 34 31.50 31.25 17.85
N SER A 35 32.03 31.90 16.82
CA SER A 35 33.48 32.05 16.61
C SER A 35 34.07 33.21 17.42
N ALA A 36 33.28 34.29 17.58
CA ALA A 36 33.68 35.44 18.39
C ALA A 36 33.71 35.11 19.89
N GLU A 37 32.74 34.33 20.38
CA GLU A 37 32.68 33.91 21.79
C GLU A 37 33.91 33.09 22.20
N ARG A 38 34.34 32.13 21.37
CA ARG A 38 35.51 31.28 21.68
C ARG A 38 36.82 32.05 21.67
N ASN A 39 36.95 33.07 20.82
CA ASN A 39 38.16 33.90 20.77
C ASN A 39 38.23 34.84 21.99
N ALA A 40 37.07 35.37 22.44
CA ALA A 40 36.99 36.19 23.65
C ALA A 40 37.31 35.39 24.93
N VAL A 41 36.83 34.14 25.04
CA VAL A 41 37.14 33.26 26.18
C VAL A 41 38.63 32.94 26.27
N ARG A 42 39.28 32.65 25.13
CA ARG A 42 40.73 32.36 25.10
C ARG A 42 41.57 33.57 25.48
N LEU A 43 41.18 34.77 25.07
CA LEU A 43 41.91 35.99 25.39
C LEU A 43 41.78 36.36 26.88
N ASN A 44 40.57 36.26 27.44
CA ASN A 44 40.35 36.48 28.87
C ASN A 44 41.03 35.43 29.75
N GLN A 45 41.10 34.18 29.29
CA GLN A 45 41.82 33.13 30.01
C GLN A 45 43.34 33.29 29.90
N ALA A 46 43.87 33.74 28.76
CA ALA A 46 45.28 34.09 28.61
C ALA A 46 45.68 35.29 29.49
N LEU A 47 44.84 36.32 29.57
CA LEU A 47 45.08 37.47 30.46
C LEU A 47 45.03 37.08 31.94
N ARG A 48 44.12 36.18 32.30
CA ARG A 48 44.01 35.66 33.67
C ARG A 48 45.22 34.82 34.07
N VAL A 49 45.67 33.93 33.18
CA VAL A 49 46.87 33.12 33.41
C VAL A 49 48.12 33.99 33.47
N LEU A 50 48.23 35.03 32.63
CA LEU A 50 49.33 36.00 32.71
C LEU A 50 49.33 36.81 34.01
N ALA A 51 48.15 37.19 34.52
CA ALA A 51 48.00 37.84 35.82
C ALA A 51 48.29 36.90 36.99
N GLU A 52 47.93 35.62 36.88
CA GLU A 52 48.22 34.58 37.89
C GLU A 52 49.71 34.17 37.89
N THR A 53 50.44 34.35 36.78
CA THR A 53 51.91 34.13 36.72
C THR A 53 52.77 35.34 37.15
N ALA A 54 52.17 36.47 37.50
CA ALA A 54 52.90 37.65 38.00
C ALA A 54 53.20 37.58 39.52
N GLU A 55 52.68 36.57 40.23
CA GLU A 55 53.07 36.29 41.61
C GLU A 55 54.42 35.55 41.64
N THR A 56 55.46 36.36 41.88
CA THR A 56 56.89 36.06 42.01
C THR A 56 57.21 34.69 42.64
N PRO A 57 58.02 33.82 42.00
CA PRO A 57 58.62 32.70 42.69
C PRO A 57 59.73 33.25 43.58
N ARG A 58 59.53 33.12 44.90
CA ARG A 58 60.52 33.44 45.94
C ARG A 58 61.90 32.93 45.55
N GLU A 59 62.82 33.88 45.47
CA GLU A 59 64.25 33.67 45.40
C GLU A 59 64.68 32.69 46.49
N VAL A 60 65.06 31.48 46.09
CA VAL A 60 65.88 30.61 46.93
C VAL A 60 67.29 30.79 46.43
N HIS A 61 68.08 31.45 47.28
CA HIS A 61 69.53 31.62 47.23
C HIS A 61 70.24 30.52 46.40
N LEU A 62 70.78 30.92 45.25
CA LEU A 62 71.61 30.08 44.37
C LEU A 62 72.96 30.75 44.13
N GLU A 63 73.56 31.29 45.19
CA GLU A 63 74.96 31.74 45.15
C GLU A 63 75.89 30.53 45.21
N LEU A 64 76.05 29.87 44.05
CA LEU A 64 77.21 29.04 43.60
C LEU A 64 76.92 28.34 42.25
N THR A 65 76.10 28.94 41.36
CA THR A 65 75.37 28.13 40.36
C THR A 65 75.53 28.52 38.89
N ALA A 66 76.46 29.38 38.47
CA ALA A 66 76.59 29.67 37.02
C ALA A 66 77.04 28.42 36.22
N ARG A 67 77.95 27.62 36.79
CA ARG A 67 78.53 26.44 36.12
C ARG A 67 77.67 25.19 36.31
N THR A 68 77.02 25.02 37.47
CA THR A 68 76.09 23.93 37.74
C THR A 68 74.71 24.16 37.14
N ALA A 69 74.23 25.41 36.98
CA ALA A 69 72.97 25.70 36.28
C ALA A 69 73.09 25.38 34.79
N HIS A 70 74.25 25.63 34.16
CA HIS A 70 74.44 25.24 32.76
C HIS A 70 74.48 23.71 32.57
N GLN A 71 75.06 22.97 33.52
CA GLN A 71 75.00 21.50 33.51
C GLN A 71 73.59 20.97 33.76
N GLN A 72 72.85 21.54 34.73
CA GLN A 72 71.44 21.22 34.98
C GLN A 72 70.54 21.60 33.80
N GLN A 73 70.81 22.71 33.12
CA GLN A 73 70.09 23.14 31.92
C GLN A 73 70.36 22.19 30.73
N LYS A 74 71.60 21.71 30.58
CA LYS A 74 71.95 20.73 29.55
C LYS A 74 71.28 19.37 29.82
N LEU A 75 71.28 18.92 31.08
CA LEU A 75 70.55 17.71 31.50
C LEU A 75 69.03 17.86 31.32
N ALA A 76 68.46 19.01 31.70
CA ALA A 76 67.04 19.30 31.49
C ALA A 76 66.66 19.30 30.00
N ARG A 77 67.50 19.87 29.12
CA ARG A 77 67.30 19.78 27.66
C ARG A 77 67.38 18.36 27.13
N GLN A 78 68.29 17.53 27.65
CA GLN A 78 68.40 16.11 27.27
C GLN A 78 67.16 15.31 27.71
N VAL A 79 66.69 15.54 28.94
CA VAL A 79 65.46 14.91 29.46
C VAL A 79 64.23 15.38 28.69
N GLN A 80 64.14 16.66 28.34
CA GLN A 80 63.06 17.19 27.50
C GLN A 80 63.10 16.62 26.08
N ALA A 81 64.28 16.50 25.47
CA ALA A 81 64.43 15.89 24.15
C ALA A 81 64.03 14.41 24.18
N HIS A 82 64.42 13.67 25.22
CA HIS A 82 64.01 12.28 25.40
C HIS A 82 62.49 12.14 25.59
N LYS A 83 61.88 12.99 26.43
CA LYS A 83 60.42 13.04 26.60
C LYS A 83 59.70 13.37 25.30
N ALA A 84 60.18 14.37 24.55
CA ALA A 84 59.61 14.70 23.26
C ALA A 84 59.71 13.52 22.26
N GLN A 85 60.81 12.77 22.28
CA GLN A 85 60.94 11.56 21.46
C GLN A 85 59.99 10.45 21.88
N THR A 86 59.80 10.22 23.19
CA THR A 86 58.82 9.23 23.68
C THR A 86 57.39 9.63 23.35
N ASP A 87 57.04 10.91 23.51
CA ASP A 87 55.71 11.43 23.20
C ASP A 87 55.41 11.31 21.70
N LEU A 88 56.40 11.56 20.84
CA LEU A 88 56.27 11.35 19.39
C LEU A 88 56.12 9.87 19.02
N ALA A 89 56.84 8.97 19.71
CA ALA A 89 56.70 7.52 19.50
C ALA A 89 55.31 7.04 19.93
N GLU A 90 54.80 7.49 21.07
CA GLU A 90 53.45 7.21 21.53
C GLU A 90 52.38 7.77 20.57
N ALA A 91 52.55 9.01 20.11
CA ALA A 91 51.62 9.63 19.17
C ALA A 91 51.55 8.85 17.84
N LYS A 92 52.70 8.36 17.35
CA LYS A 92 52.76 7.49 16.16
C LYS A 92 52.07 6.15 16.41
N ALA A 93 52.34 5.50 17.54
CA ALA A 93 51.69 4.24 17.90
C ALA A 93 50.16 4.38 18.00
N ARG A 94 49.67 5.45 18.64
CA ARG A 94 48.22 5.76 18.71
C ARG A 94 47.62 5.97 17.33
N LEU A 95 48.34 6.64 16.43
CA LEU A 95 47.88 6.89 15.07
C LEU A 95 47.86 5.60 14.23
N GLU A 96 48.81 4.69 14.42
CA GLU A 96 48.80 3.37 13.78
C GLU A 96 47.63 2.51 14.27
N VAL A 97 47.35 2.49 15.57
CA VAL A 97 46.19 1.80 16.13
C VAL A 97 44.89 2.40 15.57
N ALA A 98 44.74 3.72 15.57
CA ALA A 98 43.57 4.39 15.01
C ALA A 98 43.40 4.12 13.50
N ARG A 99 44.50 3.97 12.75
CA ARG A 99 44.44 3.59 11.33
C ARG A 99 43.96 2.15 11.15
N LEU A 100 44.41 1.22 11.98
CA LEU A 100 43.97 -0.18 11.94
C LEU A 100 42.50 -0.33 12.33
N GLU A 101 42.06 0.39 13.36
CA GLU A 101 40.64 0.46 13.75
C GLU A 101 39.79 1.03 12.60
N ALA A 102 40.21 2.16 12.01
CA ALA A 102 39.50 2.74 10.87
C ALA A 102 39.49 1.85 9.62
N ALA A 103 40.52 1.02 9.42
CA ALA A 103 40.52 0.01 8.35
C ALA A 103 39.50 -1.09 8.63
N ARG A 104 39.49 -1.63 9.86
CA ARG A 104 38.54 -2.64 10.30
C ARG A 104 37.09 -2.16 10.20
N ASP A 105 36.81 -0.93 10.61
CA ASP A 105 35.46 -0.35 10.50
C ASP A 105 35.00 -0.25 9.05
N ARG A 106 35.91 0.09 8.12
CA ARG A 106 35.59 0.11 6.69
C ARG A 106 35.30 -1.29 6.16
N ASP A 107 36.06 -2.29 6.57
CA ASP A 107 35.84 -3.68 6.16
C ASP A 107 34.50 -4.18 6.66
N LEU A 108 34.15 -3.92 7.93
CA LEU A 108 32.83 -4.24 8.49
C LEU A 108 31.70 -3.53 7.72
N VAL A 109 31.85 -2.25 7.40
CA VAL A 109 30.86 -1.51 6.59
C VAL A 109 30.74 -2.11 5.18
N ASN A 110 31.85 -2.53 4.57
CA ASN A 110 31.85 -3.15 3.25
C ASN A 110 31.16 -4.53 3.28
N GLU A 111 31.42 -5.34 4.30
CA GLU A 111 30.75 -6.64 4.51
C GLU A 111 29.25 -6.45 4.75
N GLN A 112 28.85 -5.49 5.59
CA GLN A 112 27.45 -5.16 5.82
C GLN A 112 26.76 -4.70 4.54
N ARG A 113 27.43 -3.86 3.73
CA ARG A 113 26.91 -3.43 2.43
C ARG A 113 26.77 -4.60 1.46
N ALA A 114 27.73 -5.51 1.42
CA ALA A 114 27.67 -6.70 0.59
C ALA A 114 26.50 -7.61 1.00
N ALA A 115 26.34 -7.85 2.31
CA ALA A 115 25.22 -8.62 2.84
C ALA A 115 23.86 -7.97 2.53
N ALA A 116 23.75 -6.65 2.68
CA ALA A 116 22.53 -5.91 2.33
C ALA A 116 22.20 -5.99 0.82
N LEU A 117 23.22 -5.97 -0.04
CA LEU A 117 23.04 -6.14 -1.48
C LEU A 117 22.57 -7.56 -1.83
N GLU A 118 23.10 -8.59 -1.18
CA GLU A 118 22.66 -9.97 -1.37
C GLU A 118 21.22 -10.18 -0.90
N LEU A 119 20.84 -9.61 0.24
CA LEU A 119 19.45 -9.61 0.72
C LEU A 119 18.52 -8.90 -0.29
N ALA A 120 18.90 -7.71 -0.76
CA ALA A 120 18.11 -6.99 -1.76
C ALA A 120 18.00 -7.76 -3.09
N ARG A 121 19.02 -8.52 -3.49
CA ARG A 121 18.96 -9.41 -4.66
C ARG A 121 18.01 -10.57 -4.44
N ALA A 122 18.04 -11.20 -3.26
CA ALA A 122 17.15 -12.29 -2.90
C ALA A 122 15.67 -11.82 -2.85
N GLU A 123 15.41 -10.67 -2.25
CA GLU A 123 14.09 -10.04 -2.23
C GLU A 123 13.56 -9.75 -3.65
N ARG A 124 14.42 -9.19 -4.52
CA ARG A 124 14.05 -8.94 -5.92
C ARG A 124 13.77 -10.24 -6.68
N ALA A 125 14.55 -11.28 -6.46
CA ALA A 125 14.31 -12.59 -7.07
C ALA A 125 12.97 -13.17 -6.61
N ALA A 126 12.68 -13.12 -5.30
CA ALA A 126 11.39 -13.54 -4.74
C ALA A 126 10.22 -12.72 -5.32
N ALA A 127 10.36 -11.40 -5.43
CA ALA A 127 9.34 -10.54 -6.02
C ALA A 127 9.07 -10.86 -7.49
N ILE A 128 10.12 -11.23 -8.26
CA ILE A 128 9.96 -11.66 -9.66
C ILE A 128 9.17 -12.97 -9.74
N GLU A 129 9.45 -13.94 -8.87
CA GLU A 129 8.72 -15.21 -8.85
C GLU A 129 7.26 -15.03 -8.44
N VAL A 130 6.97 -14.17 -7.45
CA VAL A 130 5.59 -13.79 -7.09
C VAL A 130 4.89 -13.13 -8.27
N ALA A 131 5.53 -12.15 -8.93
CA ALA A 131 4.94 -11.48 -10.09
C ALA A 131 4.70 -12.45 -11.27
N LYS A 132 5.55 -13.47 -11.47
CA LYS A 132 5.32 -14.53 -12.46
C LYS A 132 4.11 -15.39 -12.09
N ALA A 133 3.97 -15.77 -10.82
CA ALA A 133 2.84 -16.55 -10.33
C ALA A 133 1.52 -15.78 -10.47
N GLU A 134 1.51 -14.49 -10.12
CA GLU A 134 0.34 -13.61 -10.31
C GLU A 134 -0.05 -13.49 -11.79
N ARG A 135 0.94 -13.32 -12.68
CA ARG A 135 0.69 -13.28 -14.13
C ARG A 135 0.12 -14.60 -14.65
N ALA A 136 0.62 -15.74 -14.18
CA ALA A 136 0.09 -17.05 -14.53
C ALA A 136 -1.38 -17.20 -14.08
N ALA A 137 -1.68 -16.82 -12.83
CA ALA A 137 -3.05 -16.84 -12.30
C ALA A 137 -3.98 -15.88 -13.06
N ALA A 138 -3.50 -14.71 -13.47
CA ALA A 138 -4.28 -13.78 -14.30
C ALA A 138 -4.58 -14.35 -15.69
N LEU A 139 -3.61 -15.04 -16.31
CA LEU A 139 -3.82 -15.72 -17.59
C LEU A 139 -4.83 -16.87 -17.46
N GLU A 140 -4.81 -17.62 -16.37
CA GLU A 140 -5.81 -18.67 -16.12
C GLU A 140 -7.21 -18.10 -15.91
N LYS A 141 -7.34 -16.99 -15.17
CA LYS A 141 -8.61 -16.28 -15.02
C LYS A 141 -9.16 -15.79 -16.36
N THR A 142 -8.32 -15.16 -17.18
CA THR A 142 -8.75 -14.69 -18.51
C THR A 142 -9.13 -15.85 -19.43
N ARG A 143 -8.42 -16.98 -19.39
CA ARG A 143 -8.80 -18.20 -20.12
C ARG A 143 -10.15 -18.76 -19.63
N ALA A 144 -10.39 -18.78 -18.33
CA ALA A 144 -11.66 -19.23 -17.75
C ALA A 144 -12.83 -18.30 -18.15
N GLU A 145 -12.60 -16.99 -18.15
CA GLU A 145 -13.58 -16.00 -18.62
C GLU A 145 -13.88 -16.16 -20.11
N GLN A 146 -12.86 -16.38 -20.94
CA GLN A 146 -13.03 -16.65 -22.38
C GLN A 146 -13.82 -17.95 -22.61
N ALA A 147 -13.50 -19.03 -21.90
CA ALA A 147 -14.23 -20.28 -21.98
C ALA A 147 -15.70 -20.09 -21.57
N ALA A 148 -15.96 -19.39 -20.45
CA ALA A 148 -17.32 -19.05 -20.02
C ALA A 148 -18.06 -18.16 -21.03
N ALA A 149 -17.38 -17.23 -21.68
CA ALA A 149 -17.96 -16.38 -22.73
C ALA A 149 -18.33 -17.18 -23.98
N VAL A 150 -17.47 -18.14 -24.38
CA VAL A 150 -17.74 -19.06 -25.48
C VAL A 150 -18.95 -19.94 -25.16
N GLU A 151 -19.02 -20.53 -23.97
CA GLU A 151 -20.18 -21.32 -23.51
C GLU A 151 -21.46 -20.49 -23.50
N ARG A 152 -21.43 -19.24 -23.01
CA ARG A 152 -22.58 -18.33 -23.09
C ARG A 152 -22.99 -18.06 -24.53
N ALA A 153 -22.04 -17.81 -25.43
CA ALA A 153 -22.34 -17.60 -26.85
C ALA A 153 -22.95 -18.85 -27.51
N HIS A 154 -22.49 -20.05 -27.15
CA HIS A 154 -23.09 -21.31 -27.59
C HIS A 154 -24.50 -21.48 -27.03
N ALA A 155 -24.72 -21.19 -25.75
CA ALA A 155 -26.03 -21.23 -25.11
C ALA A 155 -27.01 -20.22 -25.73
N GLU A 156 -26.54 -19.00 -26.05
CA GLU A 156 -27.33 -17.98 -26.75
C GLU A 156 -27.69 -18.42 -28.17
N ARG A 157 -26.74 -19.03 -28.91
CA ARG A 157 -27.00 -19.60 -30.24
C ARG A 157 -27.99 -20.75 -30.16
N ALA A 158 -27.85 -21.65 -29.18
CA ALA A 158 -28.79 -22.75 -28.94
C ALA A 158 -30.20 -22.22 -28.58
N ALA A 159 -30.29 -21.21 -27.71
CA ALA A 159 -31.54 -20.55 -27.36
C ALA A 159 -32.17 -19.81 -28.56
N ALA A 160 -31.36 -19.22 -29.44
CA ALA A 160 -31.81 -18.58 -30.67
C ALA A 160 -32.30 -19.59 -31.71
N VAL A 161 -31.70 -20.79 -31.77
CA VAL A 161 -32.16 -21.91 -32.61
C VAL A 161 -33.44 -22.55 -32.05
N ALA A 162 -33.54 -22.68 -30.72
CA ALA A 162 -34.71 -23.21 -30.01
C ALA A 162 -35.96 -22.31 -30.11
N ARG A 163 -35.83 -21.07 -30.59
CA ARG A 163 -36.94 -20.14 -30.87
C ARG A 163 -37.17 -19.96 -32.39
N PRO A 164 -37.62 -20.99 -33.13
CA PRO A 164 -37.85 -20.91 -34.58
C PRO A 164 -38.97 -19.92 -34.96
N GLU A 165 -39.85 -19.58 -34.03
CA GLU A 165 -41.01 -18.71 -34.27
C GLU A 165 -40.62 -17.25 -34.58
N LEU A 166 -39.58 -16.75 -33.92
CA LEU A 166 -39.07 -15.38 -34.13
C LEU A 166 -38.30 -15.23 -35.45
N ARG A 167 -37.68 -16.31 -35.95
CA ARG A 167 -36.98 -16.32 -37.25
C ARG A 167 -37.96 -16.15 -38.41
N ARG A 168 -39.12 -16.83 -38.34
CA ARG A 168 -40.19 -16.69 -39.34
C ARG A 168 -40.75 -15.26 -39.35
N ALA A 169 -40.90 -14.62 -38.18
CA ALA A 169 -41.36 -13.23 -38.10
C ALA A 169 -40.35 -12.21 -38.67
N ARG A 170 -39.05 -12.35 -38.39
CA ARG A 170 -38.00 -11.45 -38.90
C ARG A 170 -37.71 -11.65 -40.40
N ALA A 171 -37.70 -12.88 -40.90
CA ALA A 171 -37.57 -13.17 -42.33
C ALA A 171 -38.71 -12.52 -43.14
N ARG A 172 -39.95 -12.58 -42.62
CA ARG A 172 -41.12 -11.91 -43.21
C ARG A 172 -40.98 -10.39 -43.25
N ARG A 173 -40.39 -9.76 -42.21
CA ARG A 173 -40.13 -8.31 -42.20
C ARG A 173 -39.06 -7.89 -43.22
N ARG A 174 -37.96 -8.65 -43.33
CA ARG A 174 -36.89 -8.39 -44.31
C ARG A 174 -37.37 -8.56 -45.75
N PHE A 175 -38.18 -9.59 -46.02
CA PHE A 175 -38.76 -9.80 -47.34
C PHE A 175 -39.74 -8.67 -47.71
N ARG A 176 -40.57 -8.19 -46.77
CA ARG A 176 -41.43 -7.01 -46.98
C ARG A 176 -40.63 -5.76 -47.33
N LEU A 177 -39.52 -5.49 -46.63
CA LEU A 177 -38.64 -4.35 -46.93
C LEU A 177 -38.02 -4.46 -48.34
N ALA A 178 -37.53 -5.65 -48.72
CA ALA A 178 -36.98 -5.87 -50.06
C ALA A 178 -38.05 -5.68 -51.15
N THR A 179 -39.26 -6.20 -50.95
CA THR A 179 -40.38 -6.00 -51.89
C THR A 179 -40.81 -4.53 -51.99
N THR A 180 -40.82 -3.77 -50.88
CA THR A 180 -41.14 -2.34 -50.93
C THR A 180 -40.06 -1.51 -51.63
N ILE A 181 -38.78 -1.87 -51.46
CA ILE A 181 -37.67 -1.22 -52.19
C ILE A 181 -37.80 -1.51 -53.69
N PHE A 182 -38.09 -2.75 -54.06
CA PHE A 182 -38.33 -3.13 -55.45
C PHE A 182 -39.53 -2.39 -56.07
N ALA A 183 -40.63 -2.25 -55.33
CA ALA A 183 -41.78 -1.45 -55.76
C ALA A 183 -41.41 0.03 -55.97
N GLY A 184 -40.61 0.60 -55.07
CA GLY A 184 -40.12 1.98 -55.19
C GLY A 184 -39.23 2.19 -56.43
N LEU A 185 -38.33 1.23 -56.71
CA LEU A 185 -37.50 1.24 -57.92
C LEU A 185 -38.33 1.12 -59.19
N GLY A 186 -39.34 0.23 -59.20
CA GLY A 186 -40.28 0.10 -60.32
C GLY A 186 -41.07 1.38 -60.57
N LEU A 187 -41.50 2.07 -59.51
CA LEU A 187 -42.20 3.35 -59.60
C LEU A 187 -41.29 4.45 -60.14
N ALA A 188 -40.05 4.54 -59.66
CA ALA A 188 -39.07 5.50 -60.17
C ALA A 188 -38.79 5.27 -61.67
N ALA A 189 -38.65 4.01 -62.09
CA ALA A 189 -38.49 3.64 -63.50
C ALA A 189 -39.75 4.00 -64.33
N ALA A 190 -40.95 3.81 -63.80
CA ALA A 190 -42.19 4.18 -64.47
C ALA A 190 -42.32 5.70 -64.67
N VAL A 191 -41.96 6.49 -63.66
CA VAL A 191 -41.95 7.97 -63.72
C VAL A 191 -40.93 8.45 -64.74
N ALA A 192 -39.71 7.92 -64.70
CA ALA A 192 -38.67 8.23 -65.69
C ALA A 192 -39.10 7.85 -67.12
N GLY A 193 -39.74 6.70 -67.28
CA GLY A 193 -40.33 6.26 -68.54
C GLY A 193 -41.43 7.20 -69.03
N GLY A 194 -42.27 7.73 -68.14
CA GLY A 194 -43.30 8.70 -68.48
C GLY A 194 -42.75 10.02 -69.00
N ILE A 195 -41.66 10.50 -68.39
CA ILE A 195 -40.92 11.68 -68.87
C ILE A 195 -40.31 11.40 -70.24
N GLN A 196 -39.74 10.22 -70.48
CA GLN A 196 -39.19 9.85 -71.79
C GLN A 196 -40.27 9.79 -72.90
N VAL A 197 -41.46 9.23 -72.59
CA VAL A 197 -42.59 9.20 -73.53
C VAL A 197 -43.10 10.60 -73.83
N PHE A 198 -43.15 11.48 -72.83
CA PHE A 198 -43.49 12.89 -73.03
C PHE A 198 -42.50 13.60 -73.97
N LEU A 199 -41.23 13.18 -73.95
CA LEU A 199 -40.17 13.63 -74.88
C LEU A 199 -40.17 12.89 -76.23
N GLY A 200 -41.15 12.02 -76.50
CA GLY A 200 -41.33 11.33 -77.78
C GLY A 200 -40.61 9.98 -77.92
N ALA A 201 -40.05 9.43 -76.83
CA ALA A 201 -39.42 8.11 -76.85
C ALA A 201 -40.44 6.96 -76.70
N ALA A 202 -40.02 5.74 -77.06
CA ALA A 202 -40.85 4.54 -76.95
C ALA A 202 -41.18 4.22 -75.47
N PRO A 203 -42.42 3.77 -75.15
CA PRO A 203 -42.90 3.60 -73.77
C PRO A 203 -42.37 2.35 -73.04
N VAL A 204 -41.27 1.76 -73.50
CA VAL A 204 -40.75 0.48 -73.01
C VAL A 204 -40.43 0.55 -71.50
N LEU A 205 -39.80 1.63 -71.05
CA LEU A 205 -39.42 1.80 -69.64
C LEU A 205 -40.65 2.03 -68.73
N LEU A 206 -41.67 2.72 -69.23
CA LEU A 206 -42.92 2.99 -68.50
C LEU A 206 -43.72 1.69 -68.29
N VAL A 207 -43.85 0.88 -69.34
CA VAL A 207 -44.57 -0.39 -69.28
C VAL A 207 -43.83 -1.37 -68.37
N ALA A 208 -42.50 -1.48 -68.49
CA ALA A 208 -41.70 -2.35 -67.64
C ALA A 208 -41.76 -1.94 -66.15
N GLY A 209 -41.65 -0.64 -65.84
CA GLY A 209 -41.78 -0.11 -64.48
C GLY A 209 -43.19 -0.34 -63.90
N GLY A 210 -44.24 -0.09 -64.69
CA GLY A 210 -45.62 -0.33 -64.29
C GLY A 210 -45.90 -1.79 -63.96
N VAL A 211 -45.45 -2.73 -64.82
CA VAL A 211 -45.60 -4.17 -64.58
C VAL A 211 -44.86 -4.61 -63.31
N ALA A 212 -43.65 -4.10 -63.07
CA ALA A 212 -42.89 -4.38 -61.85
C ALA A 212 -43.61 -3.91 -60.58
N VAL A 213 -44.24 -2.74 -60.60
CA VAL A 213 -45.05 -2.21 -59.48
C VAL A 213 -46.28 -3.08 -59.23
N VAL A 214 -47.00 -3.47 -60.28
CA VAL A 214 -48.19 -4.34 -60.15
C VAL A 214 -47.81 -5.70 -59.54
N LEU A 215 -46.73 -6.32 -60.02
CA LEU A 215 -46.22 -7.59 -59.47
C LEU A 215 -45.82 -7.45 -58.00
N ALA A 216 -45.14 -6.36 -57.63
CA ALA A 216 -44.76 -6.09 -56.24
C ALA A 216 -45.98 -5.90 -55.32
N LEU A 217 -47.02 -5.19 -55.80
CA LEU A 217 -48.28 -5.02 -55.07
C LEU A 217 -49.02 -6.34 -54.87
N VAL A 218 -49.06 -7.22 -55.87
CA VAL A 218 -49.66 -8.56 -55.76
C VAL A 218 -48.95 -9.41 -54.70
N VAL A 219 -47.60 -9.39 -54.70
CA VAL A 219 -46.80 -10.10 -53.68
C VAL A 219 -47.06 -9.53 -52.29
N LEU A 220 -47.11 -8.20 -52.14
CA LEU A 220 -47.37 -7.54 -50.87
C LEU A 220 -48.78 -7.84 -50.35
N GLN A 221 -49.78 -7.87 -51.22
CA GLN A 221 -51.16 -8.21 -50.89
C GLN A 221 -51.30 -9.68 -50.45
N ARG A 222 -50.62 -10.62 -51.13
CA ARG A 222 -50.57 -12.03 -50.68
C ARG A 222 -49.92 -12.17 -49.31
N LEU A 223 -48.80 -11.47 -49.07
CA LEU A 223 -48.13 -11.47 -47.77
C LEU A 223 -48.95 -10.82 -46.65
N ALA A 224 -49.75 -9.80 -46.97
CA ALA A 224 -50.68 -9.18 -46.03
C ALA A 224 -51.82 -10.14 -45.65
N ARG A 225 -52.43 -10.81 -46.63
CA ARG A 225 -53.49 -11.81 -46.40
C ARG A 225 -53.02 -13.00 -45.57
N VAL A 226 -51.81 -13.51 -45.84
CA VAL A 226 -51.21 -14.62 -45.06
C VAL A 226 -50.90 -14.17 -43.63
N ALA A 227 -50.41 -12.94 -43.44
CA ALA A 227 -50.17 -12.41 -42.11
C ALA A 227 -51.47 -12.20 -41.32
N ALA A 228 -52.53 -11.67 -41.93
CA ALA A 228 -53.83 -11.52 -41.30
C ALA A 228 -54.43 -12.87 -40.87
N ARG A 229 -54.29 -13.91 -41.70
CA ARG A 229 -54.67 -15.29 -41.35
C ARG A 229 -53.81 -15.89 -40.23
N ALA A 230 -52.52 -15.59 -40.20
CA ALA A 230 -51.61 -16.09 -39.16
C ALA A 230 -51.82 -15.41 -37.81
N THR A 231 -52.18 -14.12 -37.78
CA THR A 231 -52.52 -13.40 -36.54
C THR A 231 -53.90 -13.77 -36.00
N ALA A 232 -54.84 -14.16 -36.87
CA ALA A 232 -56.20 -14.54 -36.48
C ALA A 232 -56.30 -15.92 -35.80
N ARG A 233 -55.20 -16.69 -35.71
CA ARG A 233 -55.17 -17.97 -34.99
C ARG A 233 -54.35 -17.82 -33.71
N PRO A 234 -54.87 -17.16 -32.66
CA PRO A 234 -54.30 -17.30 -31.34
C PRO A 234 -54.53 -18.74 -30.89
N VAL A 235 -53.48 -19.54 -30.84
CA VAL A 235 -53.49 -20.77 -30.04
C VAL A 235 -53.49 -20.29 -28.59
N ALA A 236 -54.70 -20.10 -28.04
CA ALA A 236 -54.88 -19.91 -26.61
C ALA A 236 -54.43 -21.21 -25.95
N VAL A 237 -53.17 -21.28 -25.56
CA VAL A 237 -52.71 -22.28 -24.60
C VAL A 237 -53.42 -21.90 -23.30
N ALA A 238 -54.51 -22.61 -23.00
CA ALA A 238 -55.19 -22.50 -21.73
C ALA A 238 -54.19 -22.95 -20.65
N VAL A 239 -53.54 -21.98 -20.02
CA VAL A 239 -52.77 -22.23 -18.81
C VAL A 239 -53.78 -22.41 -17.70
N GLU A 240 -54.11 -23.66 -17.42
CA GLU A 240 -54.94 -24.05 -16.28
C GLU A 240 -54.19 -23.63 -15.01
N ARG A 241 -54.59 -22.50 -14.42
CA ARG A 241 -54.08 -22.08 -13.11
C ARG A 241 -54.79 -22.92 -12.06
N ALA A 242 -54.04 -23.81 -11.41
CA ALA A 242 -54.51 -24.53 -10.24
C ALA A 242 -55.03 -23.53 -9.18
N PRO A 243 -56.22 -23.76 -8.60
CA PRO A 243 -56.76 -22.89 -7.56
C PRO A 243 -55.86 -22.94 -6.32
N VAL A 244 -55.39 -21.78 -5.87
CA VAL A 244 -54.70 -21.64 -4.60
C VAL A 244 -55.73 -21.84 -3.50
N VAL A 245 -55.57 -22.90 -2.70
CA VAL A 245 -56.35 -23.11 -1.48
C VAL A 245 -55.87 -22.08 -0.47
N VAL A 246 -56.68 -21.05 -0.24
CA VAL A 246 -56.46 -20.09 0.85
C VAL A 246 -56.88 -20.79 2.14
N GLN A 247 -55.96 -20.87 3.10
CA GLN A 247 -56.17 -21.55 4.36
C GLN A 247 -57.08 -20.68 5.24
N ASP A 248 -58.33 -21.08 5.42
CA ASP A 248 -59.27 -20.42 6.34
C ASP A 248 -58.87 -20.73 7.79
N PHE A 249 -58.23 -19.78 8.45
CA PHE A 249 -58.01 -19.85 9.89
C PHE A 249 -59.35 -19.67 10.62
N GLY A 250 -59.76 -20.71 11.35
CA GLY A 250 -60.99 -20.75 12.13
C GLY A 250 -61.08 -19.62 13.16
N ALA A 251 -62.32 -19.19 13.42
CA ALA A 251 -62.68 -18.12 14.33
C ALA A 251 -62.04 -18.29 15.72
N ALA A 252 -61.09 -17.40 16.03
CA ALA A 252 -60.49 -17.28 17.36
C ALA A 252 -60.68 -15.84 17.88
N ALA A 253 -61.49 -15.74 18.95
CA ALA A 253 -61.70 -14.61 19.88
C ALA A 253 -62.26 -13.28 19.30
N PRO A 254 -63.13 -12.56 20.06
CA PRO A 254 -63.54 -11.21 19.68
C PRO A 254 -62.31 -10.30 19.67
N ALA A 255 -62.06 -9.67 18.53
CA ALA A 255 -60.91 -8.81 18.32
C ALA A 255 -60.85 -7.70 19.39
N PRO A 256 -59.70 -7.47 20.03
CA PRO A 256 -59.53 -6.34 20.94
C PRO A 256 -59.86 -5.05 20.21
N ARG A 257 -60.57 -4.13 20.90
CA ARG A 257 -60.95 -2.83 20.34
C ARG A 257 -59.69 -2.11 19.80
N PRO A 258 -59.76 -1.45 18.64
CA PRO A 258 -58.62 -0.76 18.05
C PRO A 258 -58.20 0.41 18.93
N THR A 259 -57.30 0.17 19.87
CA THR A 259 -56.58 1.21 20.60
C THR A 259 -55.47 1.72 19.68
N TRP A 260 -55.39 3.04 19.48
CA TRP A 260 -54.33 3.65 18.68
C TRP A 260 -52.96 3.26 19.25
N THR A 261 -52.26 2.38 18.53
CA THR A 261 -50.87 2.03 18.80
C THR A 261 -49.98 2.88 17.89
N PRO A 262 -49.05 3.69 18.44
CA PRO A 262 -48.14 4.46 17.63
C PRO A 262 -47.37 3.54 16.69
N ARG A 263 -47.44 3.83 15.39
CA ARG A 263 -46.75 3.04 14.38
C ARG A 263 -45.26 3.33 14.49
N GLU A 264 -44.48 2.32 14.84
CA GLU A 264 -43.02 2.46 14.88
C GLU A 264 -42.51 2.89 13.50
N LEU A 265 -41.62 3.89 13.50
CA LEU A 265 -40.99 4.33 12.27
C LEU A 265 -40.20 3.16 11.66
N PRO A 266 -40.14 3.06 10.33
CA PRO A 266 -39.36 2.02 9.67
C PRO A 266 -37.90 2.10 10.15
N ARG A 267 -37.39 0.95 10.62
CA ARG A 267 -36.03 0.83 11.14
C ARG A 267 -35.02 1.27 10.06
N PRO A 268 -34.02 2.09 10.40
CA PRO A 268 -33.07 2.58 9.41
C PRO A 268 -32.29 1.42 8.80
N LEU A 269 -31.97 1.54 7.52
CA LEU A 269 -31.32 0.48 6.73
C LEU A 269 -29.94 0.08 7.25
N VAL A 270 -29.27 0.92 8.05
CA VAL A 270 -28.00 0.58 8.73
C VAL A 270 -28.19 -0.35 9.93
N ALA A 271 -29.38 -0.34 10.54
CA ALA A 271 -29.71 -1.15 11.72
C ALA A 271 -30.50 -2.42 11.36
N SER A 272 -30.80 -2.63 10.08
CA SER A 272 -31.49 -3.82 9.58
C SER A 272 -30.47 -4.85 9.10
N ALA A 273 -30.46 -6.02 9.72
CA ALA A 273 -29.55 -7.11 9.37
C ALA A 273 -29.78 -7.57 7.92
N GLY A 274 -28.71 -7.68 7.13
CA GLY A 274 -28.76 -8.08 5.72
C GLY A 274 -29.03 -6.95 4.72
N SER A 275 -29.23 -5.71 5.20
CA SER A 275 -29.29 -4.53 4.32
C SER A 275 -27.91 -4.17 3.77
N ARG A 276 -27.86 -3.68 2.52
CA ARG A 276 -26.61 -3.19 1.91
C ARG A 276 -25.95 -2.07 2.72
N ALA A 277 -26.76 -1.22 3.36
CA ALA A 277 -26.24 -0.14 4.18
C ALA A 277 -25.57 -0.66 5.47
N ALA A 278 -26.10 -1.74 6.07
CA ALA A 278 -25.47 -2.40 7.21
C ALA A 278 -24.13 -3.03 6.82
N ALA A 279 -24.08 -3.74 5.68
CA ALA A 279 -22.85 -4.37 5.20
C ALA A 279 -21.69 -3.37 4.95
N VAL A 280 -21.99 -2.16 4.48
CA VAL A 280 -20.98 -1.10 4.28
C VAL A 280 -20.45 -0.58 5.61
N VAL A 281 -21.31 -0.44 6.63
CA VAL A 281 -20.90 -0.02 7.97
C VAL A 281 -20.06 -1.11 8.64
N ASP A 282 -20.45 -2.38 8.51
CA ASP A 282 -19.68 -3.51 9.03
C ASP A 282 -18.28 -3.58 8.41
N GLU A 283 -18.17 -3.32 7.10
CA GLU A 283 -16.88 -3.23 6.41
C GLU A 283 -16.03 -2.05 6.93
N GLN A 284 -16.64 -0.90 7.19
CA GLN A 284 -15.96 0.25 7.78
C GLN A 284 -15.45 -0.06 9.19
N LEU A 285 -16.28 -0.66 10.04
CA LEU A 285 -15.89 -1.08 11.39
C LEU A 285 -14.77 -2.12 11.37
N ALA A 286 -14.81 -3.08 10.43
CA ALA A 286 -13.72 -4.04 10.26
C ALA A 286 -12.40 -3.36 9.87
N ARG A 287 -12.44 -2.37 8.98
CA ARG A 287 -11.25 -1.58 8.59
C ARG A 287 -10.72 -0.74 9.75
N GLU A 288 -11.60 -0.18 10.57
CA GLU A 288 -11.22 0.57 11.77
C GLU A 288 -10.60 -0.33 12.83
N ALA A 289 -11.14 -1.53 13.04
CA ALA A 289 -10.58 -2.52 13.95
C ALA A 289 -9.16 -2.94 13.52
N LEU A 290 -8.92 -3.14 12.23
CA LEU A 290 -7.57 -3.43 11.71
C LEU A 290 -6.60 -2.26 11.95
N ARG A 291 -7.04 -1.01 11.76
CA ARG A 291 -6.22 0.17 12.06
C ARG A 291 -5.94 0.32 13.56
N ALA A 292 -6.91 0.01 14.41
CA ALA A 292 -6.73 0.02 15.86
C ALA A 292 -5.72 -1.04 16.30
N ALA A 293 -5.85 -2.27 15.79
CA ALA A 293 -4.90 -3.35 16.05
C ALA A 293 -3.48 -3.01 15.59
N ALA A 294 -3.33 -2.39 14.40
CA ALA A 294 -2.02 -1.94 13.92
C ALA A 294 -1.41 -0.86 14.82
N ARG A 295 -2.21 0.08 15.33
CA ARG A 295 -1.74 1.11 16.29
C ARG A 295 -1.31 0.48 17.62
N GLU A 296 -2.05 -0.52 18.11
CA GLU A 296 -1.67 -1.24 19.32
C GLU A 296 -0.37 -2.02 19.15
N GLN A 297 -0.14 -2.64 17.98
CA GLN A 297 1.14 -3.30 17.68
C GLN A 297 2.31 -2.32 17.73
N VAL A 298 2.19 -1.18 17.06
CA VAL A 298 3.23 -0.13 17.11
C VAL A 298 3.43 0.38 18.54
N ALA A 299 2.35 0.56 19.31
CA ALA A 299 2.46 0.96 20.71
C ALA A 299 3.21 -0.09 21.56
N ARG A 300 3.00 -1.39 21.30
CA ARG A 300 3.72 -2.48 21.96
C ARG A 300 5.20 -2.49 21.57
N GLU A 301 5.54 -2.33 20.30
CA GLU A 301 6.94 -2.25 19.85
C GLU A 301 7.67 -1.06 20.49
N ILE A 302 6.99 0.10 20.59
CA ILE A 302 7.53 1.27 21.29
C ILE A 302 7.71 0.95 22.79
N ALA A 303 6.72 0.32 23.43
CA ALA A 303 6.81 -0.05 24.84
C ALA A 303 7.93 -1.07 25.11
N GLU A 304 8.15 -2.03 24.22
CA GLU A 304 9.25 -3.02 24.31
C GLU A 304 10.61 -2.36 24.12
N SER A 305 10.75 -1.44 23.15
CA SER A 305 12.01 -0.72 22.93
C SER A 305 12.35 0.27 24.05
N GLN A 306 11.34 0.84 24.70
CA GLN A 306 11.48 1.75 25.84
C GLN A 306 11.39 1.02 27.19
N ALA A 307 11.25 -0.31 27.18
CA ALA A 307 11.14 -1.09 28.40
C ALA A 307 12.44 -0.92 29.21
N PRO A 308 12.38 -0.45 30.47
CA PRO A 308 13.55 -0.39 31.31
C PRO A 308 14.10 -1.81 31.52
N THR A 309 15.42 -1.97 31.52
CA THR A 309 16.05 -3.28 31.76
C THR A 309 15.52 -3.86 33.07
N PRO A 310 14.95 -5.07 33.08
CA PRO A 310 14.41 -5.66 34.28
C PRO A 310 15.50 -5.75 35.36
N ILE A 311 15.11 -5.52 36.62
CA ILE A 311 16.01 -5.42 37.78
C ILE A 311 16.92 -6.67 37.91
N GLU A 312 16.44 -7.82 37.45
CA GLU A 312 17.18 -9.09 37.43
C GLU A 312 18.38 -9.09 36.47
N VAL A 313 18.31 -8.33 35.37
CA VAL A 313 19.42 -8.19 34.40
C VAL A 313 20.38 -7.08 34.84
N ALA A 314 19.85 -6.00 35.42
CA ALA A 314 20.65 -4.88 35.91
C ALA A 314 21.42 -5.20 37.21
N ARG A 315 20.93 -6.15 38.01
CA ARG A 315 21.62 -6.69 39.16
C ARG A 315 21.79 -8.20 38.95
N PRO A 316 22.94 -8.70 38.45
CA PRO A 316 23.24 -10.11 38.61
C PRO A 316 23.08 -10.43 40.09
N ALA A 317 22.31 -11.47 40.42
CA ALA A 317 22.11 -11.91 41.79
C ALA A 317 23.49 -12.22 42.39
N ALA A 318 24.07 -11.23 43.07
CA ALA A 318 25.24 -11.46 43.89
C ALA A 318 24.77 -12.45 44.95
N VAL A 319 25.28 -13.68 44.85
CA VAL A 319 25.13 -14.71 45.88
C VAL A 319 25.76 -14.10 47.12
N SER A 320 24.92 -13.47 47.94
CA SER A 320 25.37 -12.90 49.19
C SER A 320 25.73 -14.09 50.08
N PRO A 321 26.84 -14.04 50.84
CA PRO A 321 27.18 -15.09 51.81
C PRO A 321 26.05 -15.35 52.82
N TYR A 322 25.10 -14.42 52.95
CA TYR A 322 23.92 -14.53 53.79
C TYR A 322 22.70 -15.19 53.11
N THR A 323 22.72 -15.39 51.78
CA THR A 323 21.64 -16.09 51.05
C THR A 323 21.63 -17.60 51.35
N ALA A 324 22.79 -18.15 51.75
CA ALA A 324 22.94 -19.55 52.17
C ALA A 324 22.74 -19.76 53.69
N MET A 325 22.62 -18.70 54.49
CA MET A 325 22.36 -18.81 55.93
C MET A 325 20.87 -19.09 56.17
N GLY A 326 20.52 -20.38 56.24
CA GLY A 326 19.18 -20.84 56.60
C GLY A 326 18.54 -21.83 55.61
N TYR A 327 19.16 -22.07 54.46
CA TYR A 327 18.80 -23.18 53.58
C TYR A 327 19.62 -24.40 54.00
N VAL A 328 18.98 -25.38 54.65
CA VAL A 328 19.60 -26.69 54.83
C VAL A 328 19.32 -27.46 53.55
N ASP A 329 20.36 -27.96 52.89
CA ASP A 329 20.21 -28.76 51.68
C ASP A 329 19.56 -30.10 52.05
N ASP A 330 18.39 -30.40 51.48
CA ASP A 330 17.66 -31.64 51.74
C ASP A 330 18.53 -32.87 51.45
N ALA A 331 19.48 -32.77 50.51
CA ALA A 331 20.45 -33.83 50.23
C ALA A 331 21.42 -34.08 51.39
N GLU A 332 21.88 -33.04 52.08
CA GLU A 332 22.74 -33.19 53.28
C GLU A 332 21.95 -33.81 54.45
N ILE A 333 20.65 -33.49 54.58
CA ILE A 333 19.78 -34.09 55.59
C ILE A 333 19.60 -35.58 55.30
N GLU A 334 19.34 -35.97 54.06
CA GLU A 334 19.17 -37.36 53.66
C GLU A 334 20.44 -38.18 53.88
N ASP A 335 21.62 -37.62 53.58
CA ASP A 335 22.90 -38.28 53.82
C ASP A 335 23.20 -38.44 55.32
N HIS A 336 22.88 -37.42 56.13
CA HIS A 336 23.02 -37.50 57.57
C HIS A 336 22.09 -38.56 58.17
N VAL A 337 20.83 -38.64 57.71
CA VAL A 337 19.87 -39.65 58.13
C VAL A 337 20.33 -41.05 57.73
N ARG A 338 20.88 -41.22 56.52
CA ARG A 338 21.44 -42.49 56.05
C ARG A 338 22.59 -42.96 56.94
N GLN A 339 23.53 -42.05 57.27
CA GLN A 339 24.61 -42.34 58.21
C GLN A 339 24.09 -42.72 59.60
N LEU A 340 23.04 -42.07 60.07
CA LEU A 340 22.47 -42.32 61.40
C LEU A 340 21.76 -43.68 61.46
N LEU A 341 21.11 -44.09 60.37
CA LEU A 341 20.51 -45.42 60.20
C LEU A 341 21.60 -46.51 60.08
N GLU A 342 22.68 -46.25 59.35
CA GLU A 342 23.82 -47.17 59.24
C GLU A 342 24.52 -47.39 60.57
N ARG A 343 24.75 -46.33 61.38
CA ARG A 343 25.31 -46.47 62.74
C ARG A 343 24.40 -47.27 63.67
N ARG A 344 23.08 -47.06 63.56
CA ARG A 344 22.11 -47.81 64.36
C ARG A 344 22.02 -49.28 63.92
N ALA A 345 22.24 -49.57 62.63
CA ALA A 345 22.29 -50.93 62.10
C ALA A 345 23.60 -51.66 62.46
N SER A 346 24.72 -50.94 62.62
CA SER A 346 26.02 -51.51 63.02
C SER A 346 26.21 -51.66 64.53
N GLY A 347 25.25 -51.19 65.34
CA GLY A 347 25.19 -51.46 66.79
C GLY A 347 26.20 -50.68 67.64
N GLN A 348 26.70 -49.54 67.15
CA GLN A 348 27.49 -48.59 67.94
C GLN A 348 26.64 -47.56 68.67
#